data_AF-A0A7J5XC75-F1
#
_entry.id   AF-A0A7J5XC75-F1
#
_cell.length_a   1.000
_cell.length_b   1.000
_cell.length_c   1.000
_cell.angle_alpha   90.00
_cell.angle_beta   90.00
_cell.angle_gamma   90.00
#
_symmetry.space_group_name_H-M   'P 1'
#
loop_
_entity.id
_entity.type
_entity.pdbx_description
1 polymer ?
#
loop_
_entity_poly.entity_id
_entity_poly.type
_entity_poly.pdbx_seq_one_letter_code
_entity_poly.pdbx_strand_id
1 'polypeptide(L)'
;MKNGKIKPEVALNLLEAQAATGFMIDPVKDELLTVDEAVRKGLVGPELHDKLLSAERAVTGYKDPYTGKVISLFQAMKKDLVPEDYALRVLEAQNATGGFIDPEYYFRLPTDVAMQRGYINKETLDRISEPTEDVLGYIDPTTDEKQSYAQLLKRCRVDKESNLRLLSLADRNLLFKGLRKQITVLQLLRSQIITQKTYEELTEGLISVEEVSRDVKKYLEGTSCIAGVYVESSKDRLSIYQAMKKNMIRPGTAFELLEAQAATGYVIDPIKNLKLNVSEAVKMSVVGPEFKDKLLSAERAVTGYKDPYSGKIISLFQAMKKGLILKDHGIRLLEAQIATGGIIDPQESHRLPVEAAYERGLFDEEMNEILTDPSDDTKGFFDPNTEENLTYLQLMERCMTDPETGLSLLLLKEKKRERKTSSKSSVRKRRVVIVDPETGKEMSVYEAYQKGLIDHQTYMELAEQECEWEEITITSSDGVVKSMIIDRRSGRQYDIDDALQED
;
A
#
# COMPACT_ATOMS: atom_id res chain seq x y z
N MET A 1 -13.83 30.80 17.65
CA MET A 1 -13.08 31.35 18.79
C MET A 1 -13.35 30.60 20.10
N LYS A 2 -14.56 30.67 20.71
CA LYS A 2 -14.84 30.09 22.04
C LYS A 2 -14.56 28.58 22.17
N ASN A 3 -14.79 27.80 21.10
CA ASN A 3 -14.53 26.36 21.09
C ASN A 3 -13.09 25.98 20.73
N GLY A 4 -12.13 26.93 20.75
CA GLY A 4 -10.71 26.68 20.43
C GLY A 4 -10.39 26.41 18.95
N LYS A 5 -11.39 26.33 18.07
CA LYS A 5 -11.21 25.99 16.64
C LYS A 5 -10.59 27.08 15.75
N ILE A 6 -10.51 28.32 16.23
CA ILE A 6 -9.91 29.44 15.50
C ILE A 6 -9.16 30.29 16.54
N LYS A 7 -7.89 30.62 16.25
CA LYS A 7 -7.08 31.54 17.05
C LYS A 7 -7.76 32.93 17.12
N PRO A 8 -7.73 33.64 18.26
CA PRO A 8 -8.40 34.93 18.40
C PRO A 8 -7.98 35.98 17.36
N GLU A 9 -6.70 36.02 16.98
CA GLU A 9 -6.17 36.96 15.98
C GLU A 9 -6.74 36.68 14.58
N VAL A 10 -6.82 35.40 14.19
CA VAL A 10 -7.39 34.99 12.90
C VAL A 10 -8.90 35.30 12.86
N ALA A 11 -9.60 35.05 13.96
CA ALA A 11 -11.02 35.37 14.08
C ALA A 11 -11.28 36.89 13.97
N LEU A 12 -10.43 37.71 14.59
CA LEU A 12 -10.53 39.16 14.50
C LEU A 12 -10.38 39.65 13.05
N ASN A 13 -9.38 39.16 12.31
CA ASN A 13 -9.16 39.58 10.93
C ASN A 13 -10.38 39.27 10.04
N LEU A 14 -11.02 38.11 10.24
CA LEU A 14 -12.23 37.73 9.51
C LEU A 14 -13.45 38.57 9.90
N LEU A 15 -13.60 38.92 11.18
CA LEU A 15 -14.67 39.80 11.65
C LEU A 15 -14.49 41.24 11.14
N GLU A 16 -13.25 41.74 11.09
CA GLU A 16 -12.92 43.03 10.48
C GLU A 16 -13.28 43.06 9.00
N ALA A 17 -13.02 41.97 8.26
CA ALA A 17 -13.43 41.85 6.86
C ALA A 17 -14.96 41.90 6.71
N GLN A 18 -15.72 41.23 7.59
CA GLN A 18 -17.19 41.31 7.58
C GLN A 18 -17.69 42.74 7.85
N ALA A 19 -17.22 43.38 8.92
CA ALA A 19 -17.58 44.75 9.25
C ALA A 19 -17.24 45.73 8.12
N ALA A 20 -16.09 45.55 7.47
CA ALA A 20 -15.64 46.43 6.40
C ALA A 20 -16.28 46.17 5.02
N THR A 21 -17.02 45.07 4.88
CA THR A 21 -17.73 44.71 3.64
C THR A 21 -19.25 44.95 3.74
N GLY A 22 -19.75 45.40 4.89
CA GLY A 22 -21.14 45.83 5.07
C GLY A 22 -21.61 45.62 6.49
N PHE A 23 -22.16 44.45 6.79
CA PHE A 23 -22.78 44.13 8.07
C PHE A 23 -22.13 42.90 8.71
N MET A 24 -22.23 42.82 10.03
CA MET A 24 -21.95 41.59 10.77
C MET A 24 -23.07 40.59 10.50
N ILE A 25 -22.71 39.35 10.20
CA ILE A 25 -23.66 38.31 9.82
C ILE A 25 -23.88 37.38 11.02
N ASP A 26 -25.13 37.19 11.44
CA ASP A 26 -25.53 36.08 12.33
C ASP A 26 -25.97 34.88 11.47
N PRO A 27 -25.11 33.85 11.31
CA PRO A 27 -25.42 32.72 10.43
C PRO A 27 -26.50 31.78 10.98
N VAL A 28 -26.90 31.91 12.25
CA VAL A 28 -27.94 31.06 12.86
C VAL A 28 -29.32 31.66 12.65
N LYS A 29 -29.41 32.99 12.67
CA LYS A 29 -30.66 33.73 12.51
C LYS A 29 -30.86 34.34 11.12
N ASP A 30 -29.83 34.27 10.28
CA ASP A 30 -29.77 34.91 8.96
C ASP A 30 -30.06 36.43 9.04
N GLU A 31 -29.46 37.09 10.04
CA GLU A 31 -29.62 38.53 10.28
C GLU A 31 -28.34 39.30 9.92
N LEU A 32 -28.52 40.46 9.29
CA LEU A 32 -27.46 41.46 9.08
C LEU A 32 -27.54 42.50 10.20
N LEU A 33 -26.43 42.70 10.92
CA LEU A 33 -26.35 43.53 12.12
C LEU A 33 -25.26 44.59 11.97
N THR A 34 -25.47 45.77 12.54
CA THR A 34 -24.38 46.73 12.77
C THR A 34 -23.45 46.22 13.87
N VAL A 35 -22.26 46.82 14.00
CA VAL A 35 -21.30 46.42 15.05
C VAL A 35 -21.92 46.57 16.45
N ASP A 36 -22.66 47.64 16.69
CA ASP A 36 -23.35 47.89 17.96
C ASP A 36 -24.43 46.83 18.25
N GLU A 37 -25.20 46.43 17.25
CA GLU A 37 -26.22 45.41 17.39
C GLU A 37 -25.63 44.02 17.60
N ALA A 38 -24.53 43.71 16.91
CA ALA A 38 -23.81 42.45 17.05
C ALA A 38 -23.26 42.27 18.48
N VAL A 39 -22.73 43.32 19.10
CA VAL A 39 -22.29 43.29 20.50
C VAL A 39 -23.48 43.16 21.45
N ARG A 40 -24.55 43.91 21.24
CA ARG A 40 -25.77 43.86 22.08
C ARG A 40 -26.44 42.48 22.06
N LYS A 41 -26.47 41.82 20.90
CA LYS A 41 -27.01 40.47 20.72
C LYS A 41 -26.03 39.36 21.13
N GLY A 42 -24.80 39.72 21.54
CA GLY A 42 -23.79 38.76 22.01
C GLY A 42 -23.14 37.93 20.91
N LEU A 43 -23.26 38.36 19.64
CA LEU A 43 -22.59 37.73 18.49
C LEU A 43 -21.07 37.97 18.56
N VAL A 44 -20.68 39.18 18.96
CA VAL A 44 -19.28 39.60 19.16
C VAL A 44 -19.09 39.98 20.64
N GLY A 45 -17.92 39.64 21.20
CA GLY A 45 -17.55 40.08 22.55
C GLY A 45 -17.29 41.59 22.64
N PRO A 46 -17.62 42.24 23.77
CA PRO A 46 -17.43 43.68 23.95
C PRO A 46 -15.96 44.11 23.80
N GLU A 47 -15.01 43.21 24.03
CA GLU A 47 -13.58 43.45 23.85
C GLU A 47 -13.15 43.74 22.40
N LEU A 48 -13.99 43.40 21.42
CA LEU A 48 -13.71 43.63 20.00
C LEU A 48 -14.45 44.85 19.44
N HIS A 49 -15.31 45.51 20.23
CA HIS A 49 -16.20 46.59 19.78
C HIS A 49 -15.44 47.73 19.11
N ASP A 50 -14.44 48.32 19.77
CA ASP A 50 -13.68 49.47 19.24
C ASP A 50 -12.97 49.14 17.92
N LYS A 51 -12.43 47.92 17.79
CA LYS A 51 -11.72 47.47 16.59
C LYS A 51 -12.67 47.27 15.41
N LEU A 52 -13.82 46.62 15.64
CA LEU A 52 -14.82 46.41 14.60
C LEU A 52 -15.51 47.70 14.20
N LEU A 53 -15.73 48.63 15.14
CA LEU A 53 -16.25 49.95 14.82
C LEU A 53 -15.28 50.72 13.92
N SER A 54 -13.97 50.58 14.13
CA SER A 54 -12.96 51.13 13.22
C SER A 54 -13.01 50.46 11.83
N ALA A 55 -13.34 49.17 11.76
CA ALA A 55 -13.53 48.46 10.48
C ALA A 55 -14.80 48.85 9.74
N GLU A 56 -15.90 49.08 10.44
CA GLU A 56 -17.16 49.60 9.89
C GLU A 56 -16.98 50.97 9.21
N ARG A 57 -15.98 51.76 9.62
CA ARG A 57 -15.61 53.02 8.94
C ARG A 57 -15.11 52.82 7.50
N ALA A 58 -14.70 51.60 7.12
CA ALA A 58 -14.44 51.30 5.72
C ALA A 58 -15.72 51.32 4.86
N VAL A 59 -16.89 51.17 5.48
CA VAL A 59 -18.22 51.27 4.86
C VAL A 59 -18.78 52.68 5.03
N THR A 60 -18.79 53.20 6.26
CA THR A 60 -19.40 54.51 6.58
C THR A 60 -18.51 55.70 6.22
N GLY A 61 -17.24 55.44 5.92
CA GLY A 61 -16.23 56.42 5.58
C GLY A 61 -15.48 57.02 6.76
N TYR A 62 -14.31 57.58 6.43
CA TYR A 62 -13.42 58.24 7.37
C TYR A 62 -13.66 59.75 7.31
N LYS A 63 -13.77 60.39 8.46
CA LYS A 63 -13.84 61.85 8.52
C LYS A 63 -12.44 62.43 8.42
N ASP A 64 -12.19 63.21 7.38
CA ASP A 64 -10.94 63.95 7.22
C ASP A 64 -10.83 65.05 8.29
N PRO A 65 -9.80 65.03 9.16
CA PRO A 65 -9.62 66.05 10.20
C PRO A 65 -9.48 67.47 9.65
N TYR A 66 -8.98 67.63 8.41
CA TYR A 66 -8.69 68.93 7.83
C TYR A 66 -9.88 69.51 7.07
N THR A 67 -10.64 68.67 6.37
CA THR A 67 -11.75 69.13 5.52
C THR A 67 -13.12 68.86 6.11
N GLY A 68 -13.21 68.00 7.13
CA GLY A 68 -14.46 67.53 7.71
C GLY A 68 -15.30 66.63 6.79
N LYS A 69 -14.85 66.40 5.54
CA LYS A 69 -15.52 65.55 4.56
C LYS A 69 -15.33 64.08 4.90
N VAL A 70 -16.29 63.27 4.50
CA VAL A 70 -16.20 61.82 4.53
C VAL A 70 -15.38 61.37 3.32
N ILE A 71 -14.35 60.57 3.55
CA ILE A 71 -13.43 60.05 2.52
C ILE A 71 -13.40 58.52 2.56
N SER A 72 -13.02 57.91 1.43
CA SER A 72 -12.92 56.45 1.32
C SER A 72 -11.71 55.89 2.06
N LEU A 73 -11.70 54.56 2.27
CA LEU A 73 -10.58 53.86 2.90
C LEU A 73 -9.25 54.11 2.19
N PHE A 74 -9.23 54.07 0.85
CA PHE A 74 -8.03 54.34 0.06
C PHE A 74 -7.53 55.79 0.23
N GLN A 75 -8.45 56.76 0.28
CA GLN A 75 -8.09 58.15 0.50
C GLN A 75 -7.59 58.39 1.93
N ALA A 76 -8.16 57.69 2.91
CA ALA A 76 -7.69 57.71 4.29
C ALA A 76 -6.29 57.10 4.42
N MET A 77 -6.01 56.01 3.71
CA MET A 77 -4.68 55.39 3.61
C MET A 77 -3.65 56.36 3.01
N LYS A 78 -3.98 57.05 1.91
CA LYS A 78 -3.08 58.04 1.30
C LYS A 78 -2.85 59.30 2.13
N LYS A 79 -3.68 59.53 3.15
CA LYS A 79 -3.55 60.63 4.13
C LYS A 79 -2.97 60.16 5.47
N ASP A 80 -2.45 58.93 5.53
CA ASP A 80 -1.88 58.30 6.73
C ASP A 80 -2.84 58.29 7.94
N LEU A 81 -4.15 58.32 7.69
CA LEU A 81 -5.18 58.21 8.75
C LEU A 81 -5.39 56.76 9.18
N VAL A 82 -4.97 55.82 8.33
CA VAL A 82 -5.11 54.38 8.51
C VAL A 82 -3.81 53.71 8.05
N PRO A 83 -3.28 52.71 8.78
CA PRO A 83 -2.11 51.95 8.37
C PRO A 83 -2.28 51.30 6.98
N GLU A 84 -1.23 51.29 6.17
CA GLU A 84 -1.27 50.75 4.80
C GLU A 84 -1.58 49.25 4.78
N ASP A 85 -0.96 48.46 5.68
CA ASP A 85 -1.19 47.02 5.82
C ASP A 85 -2.65 46.68 6.14
N TYR A 86 -3.26 47.43 7.05
CA TYR A 86 -4.67 47.32 7.37
C TYR A 86 -5.56 47.68 6.16
N ALA A 87 -5.27 48.81 5.51
CA ALA A 87 -6.08 49.29 4.40
C ALA A 87 -6.03 48.34 3.20
N LEU A 88 -4.85 47.81 2.84
CA LEU A 88 -4.68 46.84 1.76
C LEU A 88 -5.49 45.57 2.01
N ARG A 89 -5.39 44.99 3.21
CA ARG A 89 -6.13 43.79 3.62
C ARG A 89 -7.66 43.96 3.52
N VAL A 90 -8.16 45.14 3.90
CA VAL A 90 -9.60 45.43 3.85
C VAL A 90 -10.06 45.72 2.42
N LEU A 91 -9.26 46.46 1.63
CA LEU A 91 -9.54 46.71 0.20
C LEU A 91 -9.58 45.41 -0.61
N GLU A 92 -8.68 44.47 -0.30
CA GLU A 92 -8.65 43.12 -0.89
C GLU A 92 -9.95 42.36 -0.62
N ALA A 93 -10.47 42.39 0.61
CA ALA A 93 -11.76 41.79 0.96
C ALA A 93 -12.96 42.49 0.28
N GLN A 94 -12.94 43.82 0.14
CA GLN A 94 -13.98 44.55 -0.61
C GLN A 94 -13.98 44.16 -2.10
N ASN A 95 -12.81 44.09 -2.72
CA ASN A 95 -12.65 43.66 -4.12
C ASN A 95 -13.19 42.23 -4.33
N ALA A 96 -12.79 41.29 -3.46
CA ALA A 96 -13.22 39.91 -3.51
C ALA A 96 -14.73 39.70 -3.25
N THR A 97 -15.40 40.66 -2.61
CA THR A 97 -16.85 40.63 -2.31
C THR A 97 -17.70 41.46 -3.28
N GLY A 98 -17.14 41.90 -4.41
CA GLY A 98 -17.90 42.51 -5.51
C GLY A 98 -17.68 44.02 -5.71
N GLY A 99 -16.63 44.60 -5.12
CA GLY A 99 -16.19 45.97 -5.42
C GLY A 99 -16.07 46.88 -4.20
N PHE A 100 -15.59 48.10 -4.44
CA PHE A 100 -15.25 49.08 -3.40
C PHE A 100 -16.48 49.86 -2.93
N ILE A 101 -16.50 50.28 -1.67
CA ILE A 101 -17.67 50.98 -1.11
C ILE A 101 -17.54 52.48 -1.35
N ASP A 102 -18.61 53.11 -1.84
CA ASP A 102 -18.76 54.56 -1.85
C ASP A 102 -19.28 55.03 -0.48
N PRO A 103 -18.48 55.75 0.32
CA PRO A 103 -18.91 56.17 1.65
C PRO A 103 -20.03 57.21 1.67
N GLU A 104 -20.24 57.93 0.56
CA GLU A 104 -21.25 58.98 0.48
C GLU A 104 -22.66 58.39 0.24
N TYR A 105 -22.72 57.29 -0.49
CA TYR A 105 -23.98 56.68 -0.94
C TYR A 105 -24.18 55.23 -0.47
N TYR A 106 -23.22 54.67 0.26
CA TYR A 106 -23.27 53.35 0.90
C TYR A 106 -23.54 52.18 -0.07
N PHE A 107 -23.13 52.29 -1.33
CA PHE A 107 -23.24 51.22 -2.33
C PHE A 107 -21.87 50.80 -2.87
N ARG A 108 -21.82 49.58 -3.44
CA ARG A 108 -20.60 49.01 -4.03
C ARG A 108 -20.40 49.48 -5.47
N LEU A 109 -19.21 49.95 -5.76
CA LEU A 109 -18.75 50.39 -7.06
C LEU A 109 -17.91 49.30 -7.73
N PRO A 110 -18.17 49.01 -9.03
CA PRO A 110 -17.25 48.26 -9.87
C PRO A 110 -15.84 48.90 -9.89
N THR A 111 -14.82 48.09 -10.12
CA THR A 111 -13.40 48.48 -10.01
C THR A 111 -13.04 49.64 -10.96
N ASP A 112 -13.58 49.62 -12.17
CA ASP A 112 -13.47 50.63 -13.21
C ASP A 112 -14.05 51.99 -12.79
N VAL A 113 -15.24 52.00 -12.17
CA VAL A 113 -15.87 53.23 -11.68
C VAL A 113 -15.14 53.77 -10.45
N ALA A 114 -14.70 52.87 -9.55
CA ALA A 114 -13.94 53.25 -8.36
C ALA A 114 -12.59 53.92 -8.72
N MET A 115 -11.92 53.47 -9.78
CA MET A 115 -10.72 54.12 -10.30
C MET A 115 -10.99 55.53 -10.82
N GLN A 116 -12.07 55.72 -11.58
CA GLN A 116 -12.46 57.04 -12.10
C GLN A 116 -12.79 58.04 -10.98
N ARG A 117 -13.41 57.57 -9.89
CA ARG A 117 -13.73 58.38 -8.71
C ARG A 117 -12.54 58.59 -7.76
N GLY A 118 -11.39 57.98 -8.04
CA GLY A 118 -10.20 58.09 -7.19
C GLY A 118 -10.35 57.37 -5.84
N TYR A 119 -11.21 56.35 -5.77
CA TYR A 119 -11.33 55.47 -4.60
C TYR A 119 -10.37 54.30 -4.63
N ILE A 120 -9.67 54.08 -5.74
CA ILE A 120 -8.49 53.23 -5.84
C ILE A 120 -7.61 53.69 -7.01
N ASN A 121 -6.31 53.50 -6.94
CA ASN A 121 -5.40 53.70 -8.08
C ASN A 121 -5.03 52.36 -8.72
N LYS A 122 -4.58 52.41 -9.98
CA LYS A 122 -4.21 51.20 -10.73
C LYS A 122 -3.13 50.38 -10.02
N GLU A 123 -2.12 51.03 -9.47
CA GLU A 123 -1.02 50.39 -8.73
C GLU A 123 -1.51 49.56 -7.54
N THR A 124 -2.42 50.11 -6.72
CA THR A 124 -2.97 49.37 -5.57
C THR A 124 -3.93 48.27 -6.02
N LEU A 125 -4.69 48.50 -7.09
CA LEU A 125 -5.58 47.48 -7.67
C LEU A 125 -4.79 46.27 -8.20
N ASP A 126 -3.68 46.50 -8.88
CA ASP A 126 -2.81 45.44 -9.38
C ASP A 126 -2.21 44.65 -8.18
N ARG A 127 -1.74 45.35 -7.13
CA ARG A 127 -1.22 44.72 -5.88
C ARG A 127 -2.23 43.84 -5.15
N ILE A 128 -3.51 44.22 -5.10
CA ILE A 128 -4.56 43.40 -4.44
C ILE A 128 -5.16 42.33 -5.34
N SER A 129 -4.99 42.44 -6.67
CA SER A 129 -5.49 41.44 -7.63
C SER A 129 -4.51 40.27 -7.76
N GLU A 130 -3.21 40.55 -7.71
CA GLU A 130 -2.13 39.56 -7.61
C GLU A 130 -1.43 39.71 -6.26
N PRO A 131 -2.03 39.21 -5.16
CA PRO A 131 -1.50 39.43 -3.82
C PRO A 131 -0.13 38.76 -3.64
N THR A 132 0.91 39.59 -3.51
CA THR A 132 2.25 39.23 -3.05
C THR A 132 2.27 39.06 -1.51
N GLU A 133 3.36 38.54 -0.92
CA GLU A 133 3.44 38.25 0.53
C GLU A 133 3.07 39.43 1.47
N ASP A 134 3.19 40.67 0.99
CA ASP A 134 2.83 41.91 1.68
C ASP A 134 1.31 42.17 1.73
N VAL A 135 0.52 41.55 0.84
CA VAL A 135 -0.94 41.74 0.75
C VAL A 135 -1.73 40.55 1.31
N LEU A 136 -1.07 39.40 1.57
CA LEU A 136 -1.67 38.24 2.23
C LEU A 136 -1.95 38.52 3.71
N GLY A 137 -3.06 39.22 3.97
CA GLY A 137 -3.45 39.68 5.30
C GLY A 137 -4.31 38.68 6.10
N TYR A 138 -4.78 37.59 5.48
CA TYR A 138 -5.62 36.60 6.14
C TYR A 138 -4.87 35.30 6.36
N ILE A 139 -5.23 34.58 7.42
CA ILE A 139 -4.63 33.30 7.78
C ILE A 139 -5.74 32.26 7.72
N ASP A 140 -5.49 31.14 7.06
CA ASP A 140 -6.42 30.02 7.07
C ASP A 140 -6.42 29.36 8.47
N PRO A 141 -7.58 29.30 9.16
CA PRO A 141 -7.66 28.73 10.50
C PRO A 141 -7.23 27.26 10.61
N THR A 142 -7.17 26.53 9.49
CA THR A 142 -6.85 25.10 9.46
C THR A 142 -5.41 24.81 9.03
N THR A 143 -4.84 25.60 8.11
CA THR A 143 -3.46 25.37 7.63
C THR A 143 -2.44 26.30 8.30
N ASP A 144 -2.90 27.37 8.97
CA ASP A 144 -2.05 28.43 9.56
C ASP A 144 -1.18 29.17 8.52
N GLU A 145 -1.51 29.03 7.23
CA GLU A 145 -0.83 29.71 6.13
C GLU A 145 -1.52 31.04 5.79
N LYS A 146 -0.72 32.01 5.34
CA LYS A 146 -1.23 33.28 4.84
C LYS A 146 -1.87 33.09 3.47
N GLN A 147 -3.10 33.57 3.31
CA GLN A 147 -3.89 33.48 2.08
C GLN A 147 -4.60 34.80 1.80
N SER A 148 -5.05 34.95 0.56
CA SER A 148 -5.93 36.05 0.15
C SER A 148 -7.36 35.78 0.61
N TYR A 149 -8.14 36.83 0.84
CA TYR A 149 -9.56 36.72 1.13
C TYR A 149 -10.31 36.01 -0.01
N ALA A 150 -9.91 36.23 -1.26
CA ALA A 150 -10.48 35.54 -2.41
C ALA A 150 -10.26 34.01 -2.36
N GLN A 151 -9.09 33.56 -1.93
CA GLN A 151 -8.79 32.13 -1.72
C GLN A 151 -9.63 31.53 -0.59
N LEU A 152 -9.73 32.23 0.54
CA LEU A 152 -10.60 31.82 1.65
C LEU A 152 -12.08 31.73 1.24
N LEU A 153 -12.55 32.68 0.41
CA LEU A 153 -13.91 32.68 -0.13
C LEU A 153 -14.19 31.50 -1.07
N LYS A 154 -13.21 31.03 -1.84
CA LYS A 154 -13.34 29.81 -2.66
C LYS A 154 -13.46 28.56 -1.80
N ARG A 155 -12.81 28.55 -0.64
CA ARG A 155 -12.88 27.47 0.34
C ARG A 155 -14.20 27.41 1.12
N CYS A 156 -14.95 28.51 1.16
CA CYS A 156 -16.25 28.55 1.81
C CYS A 156 -17.29 27.72 1.05
N ARG A 157 -18.11 26.97 1.79
CA ARG A 157 -19.30 26.32 1.23
C ARG A 157 -20.44 27.34 1.18
N VAL A 158 -21.15 27.39 0.06
CA VAL A 158 -22.36 28.20 -0.07
C VAL A 158 -23.53 27.37 0.46
N ASP A 159 -24.18 27.86 1.50
CA ASP A 159 -25.42 27.27 1.98
C ASP A 159 -26.56 27.57 0.99
N LYS A 160 -27.31 26.54 0.60
CA LYS A 160 -28.33 26.66 -0.47
C LYS A 160 -29.58 27.41 -0.02
N GLU A 161 -29.86 27.43 1.28
CA GLU A 161 -31.04 28.09 1.85
C GLU A 161 -30.76 29.57 2.14
N SER A 162 -29.65 29.87 2.81
CA SER A 162 -29.28 31.24 3.22
C SER A 162 -28.38 31.99 2.23
N ASN A 163 -27.82 31.32 1.21
CA ASN A 163 -26.76 31.84 0.34
C ASN A 163 -25.50 32.33 1.09
N LEU A 164 -25.35 31.99 2.37
CA LEU A 164 -24.20 32.36 3.17
C LEU A 164 -22.97 31.54 2.79
N ARG A 165 -21.80 32.18 2.84
CA ARG A 165 -20.50 31.52 2.63
C ARG A 165 -19.93 31.10 3.98
N LEU A 166 -19.98 29.80 4.26
CA LEU A 166 -19.51 29.21 5.52
C LEU A 166 -18.11 28.60 5.34
N LEU A 167 -17.14 29.12 6.09
CA LEU A 167 -15.79 28.58 6.11
C LEU A 167 -15.75 27.23 6.85
N SER A 168 -15.34 26.17 6.16
CA SER A 168 -15.22 24.85 6.76
C SER A 168 -14.03 24.78 7.72
N LEU A 169 -14.32 24.74 9.02
CA LEU A 169 -13.36 24.53 10.12
C LEU A 169 -13.18 23.05 10.48
N ALA A 170 -13.75 22.13 9.71
CA ALA A 170 -13.41 20.73 9.86
C ALA A 170 -11.92 20.59 9.50
N ASP A 171 -11.14 20.17 10.47
CA ASP A 171 -9.75 19.79 10.29
C ASP A 171 -9.76 18.66 9.27
N ARG A 172 -9.48 19.00 8.00
CA ARG A 172 -9.39 18.04 6.92
C ARG A 172 -8.03 17.36 7.05
N ASN A 173 -7.84 16.65 8.16
CA ASN A 173 -6.88 15.56 8.25
C ASN A 173 -7.40 14.47 7.30
N LEU A 174 -7.24 14.73 6.00
CA LEU A 174 -7.55 13.87 4.89
C LEU A 174 -6.49 12.76 4.91
N LEU A 175 -6.75 11.82 5.81
CA LEU A 175 -5.86 10.73 6.13
C LEU A 175 -6.40 9.47 5.45
N PHE A 176 -5.52 8.81 4.71
CA PHE A 176 -5.80 7.54 4.08
C PHE A 176 -5.22 6.41 4.93
N LYS A 177 -5.93 5.30 5.03
CA LYS A 177 -5.40 4.13 5.72
C LYS A 177 -4.37 3.42 4.83
N GLY A 178 -3.14 3.31 5.31
CA GLY A 178 -2.08 2.50 4.69
C GLY A 178 -1.95 1.11 5.29
N LEU A 179 -0.79 0.48 5.08
CA LEU A 179 -0.48 -0.87 5.54
C LEU A 179 -0.32 -0.98 7.07
N ARG A 180 0.25 0.04 7.71
CA ARG A 180 0.56 0.09 9.16
C ARG A 180 0.32 1.47 9.76
N LYS A 181 0.25 2.53 8.94
CA LYS A 181 0.05 3.92 9.37
C LYS A 181 -1.02 4.60 8.53
N GLN A 182 -1.45 5.77 8.99
CA GLN A 182 -2.25 6.70 8.19
C GLN A 182 -1.32 7.56 7.31
N ILE A 183 -1.78 7.88 6.11
CA ILE A 183 -1.03 8.57 5.05
C ILE A 183 -1.72 9.90 4.77
N THR A 184 -0.95 10.97 4.63
CA THR A 184 -1.49 12.29 4.27
C THR A 184 -1.71 12.42 2.76
N VAL A 185 -2.62 13.31 2.34
CA VAL A 185 -2.84 13.60 0.91
C VAL A 185 -1.56 14.10 0.23
N LEU A 186 -0.81 14.97 0.92
CA LEU A 186 0.44 15.51 0.41
C LEU A 186 1.46 14.39 0.14
N GLN A 187 1.47 13.36 0.98
CA GLN A 187 2.32 12.20 0.77
C GLN A 187 1.91 11.38 -0.46
N LEU A 188 0.60 11.23 -0.72
CA LEU A 188 0.13 10.59 -1.96
C LEU A 188 0.53 11.39 -3.21
N LEU A 189 0.50 12.72 -3.14
CA LEU A 189 0.93 13.61 -4.23
C LEU A 189 2.45 13.49 -4.48
N ARG A 190 3.26 13.57 -3.42
CA ARG A 190 4.73 13.38 -3.48
C ARG A 190 5.16 11.99 -3.97
N SER A 191 4.25 11.03 -3.87
CA SER A 191 4.46 9.65 -4.32
C SER A 191 3.95 9.42 -5.75
N GLN A 192 3.47 10.48 -6.41
CA GLN A 192 2.91 10.45 -7.76
C GLN A 192 1.71 9.47 -7.87
N ILE A 193 1.02 9.21 -6.75
CA ILE A 193 -0.15 8.32 -6.70
C ILE A 193 -1.42 9.07 -7.10
N ILE A 194 -1.51 10.35 -6.72
CA ILE A 194 -2.59 11.26 -7.11
C ILE A 194 -2.00 12.43 -7.90
N THR A 195 -2.84 13.04 -8.73
CA THR A 195 -2.46 14.24 -9.48
C THR A 195 -2.66 15.52 -8.65
N GLN A 196 -2.01 16.60 -9.06
CA GLN A 196 -2.22 17.94 -8.47
C GLN A 196 -3.69 18.35 -8.49
N LYS A 197 -4.40 18.05 -9.57
CA LYS A 197 -5.85 18.31 -9.70
C LYS A 197 -6.67 17.56 -8.65
N THR A 198 -6.39 16.25 -8.46
CA THR A 198 -7.08 15.44 -7.45
C THR A 198 -6.79 15.93 -6.03
N TYR A 199 -5.56 16.39 -5.77
CA TYR A 199 -5.20 17.00 -4.50
C TYR A 199 -6.04 18.27 -4.24
N GLU A 200 -6.11 19.18 -5.21
CA GLU A 200 -6.90 20.41 -5.14
C GLU A 200 -8.39 20.10 -4.90
N GLU A 201 -8.99 19.25 -5.73
CA GLU A 201 -10.39 18.84 -5.60
C GLU A 201 -10.72 18.22 -4.22
N LEU A 202 -9.79 17.45 -3.64
CA LEU A 202 -9.95 16.85 -2.32
C LEU A 202 -9.79 17.89 -1.19
N THR A 203 -8.86 18.84 -1.34
CA THR A 203 -8.67 19.93 -0.37
C THR A 203 -9.83 20.93 -0.37
N GLU A 204 -10.36 21.27 -1.56
CA GLU A 204 -11.57 22.08 -1.75
C GLU A 204 -12.84 21.31 -1.35
N GLY A 205 -12.77 19.99 -1.38
CA GLY A 205 -13.85 19.12 -0.93
C GLY A 205 -14.98 18.91 -1.90
N LEU A 206 -14.62 18.98 -3.19
CA LEU A 206 -15.44 18.56 -4.32
C LEU A 206 -15.55 17.04 -4.39
N ILE A 207 -14.49 16.34 -4.00
CA ILE A 207 -14.43 14.87 -3.91
C ILE A 207 -14.19 14.40 -2.47
N SER A 208 -14.58 13.17 -2.19
CA SER A 208 -14.46 12.54 -0.86
C SER A 208 -13.19 11.67 -0.73
N VAL A 209 -12.74 11.44 0.51
CA VAL A 209 -11.61 10.54 0.79
C VAL A 209 -11.96 9.11 0.37
N GLU A 210 -13.20 8.70 0.53
CA GLU A 210 -13.70 7.36 0.17
C GLU A 210 -13.69 7.13 -1.35
N GLU A 211 -13.97 8.15 -2.15
CA GLU A 211 -13.84 8.09 -3.61
C GLU A 211 -12.38 7.91 -4.03
N VAL A 212 -11.50 8.82 -3.59
CA VAL A 212 -10.07 8.74 -3.92
C VAL A 212 -9.46 7.43 -3.42
N SER A 213 -9.82 6.98 -2.21
CA SER A 213 -9.31 5.75 -1.61
C SER A 213 -9.70 4.50 -2.40
N ARG A 214 -10.80 4.50 -3.14
CA ARG A 214 -11.18 3.39 -4.03
C ARG A 214 -10.29 3.35 -5.27
N ASP A 215 -10.02 4.51 -5.86
CA ASP A 215 -9.20 4.63 -7.07
C ASP A 215 -7.73 4.28 -6.80
N VAL A 216 -7.21 4.71 -5.65
CA VAL A 216 -5.81 4.45 -5.27
C VAL A 216 -5.63 3.25 -4.35
N LYS A 217 -6.67 2.40 -4.17
CA LYS A 217 -6.66 1.25 -3.26
C LYS A 217 -5.44 0.35 -3.44
N LYS A 218 -5.03 0.12 -4.70
CA LYS A 218 -3.86 -0.70 -5.04
C LYS A 218 -2.56 -0.17 -4.42
N TYR A 219 -2.43 1.14 -4.24
CA TYR A 219 -1.24 1.75 -3.64
C TYR A 219 -1.35 1.87 -2.12
N LEU A 220 -2.56 1.98 -1.57
CA LEU A 220 -2.78 2.07 -0.13
C LEU A 220 -2.60 0.71 0.57
N GLU A 221 -3.23 -0.34 0.04
CA GLU A 221 -3.28 -1.66 0.68
C GLU A 221 -2.70 -2.79 -0.20
N GLY A 222 -2.46 -2.55 -1.49
CA GLY A 222 -2.12 -3.59 -2.46
C GLY A 222 -3.33 -4.20 -3.16
N THR A 223 -3.07 -5.00 -4.19
CA THR A 223 -4.02 -5.95 -4.76
C THR A 223 -3.98 -7.27 -3.98
N SER A 224 -4.95 -8.17 -4.22
CA SER A 224 -4.96 -9.45 -3.51
C SER A 224 -3.66 -10.22 -3.78
N CYS A 225 -3.03 -10.72 -2.72
CA CYS A 225 -1.99 -11.74 -2.81
C CYS A 225 -2.62 -13.14 -2.91
N ILE A 226 -1.80 -14.18 -3.07
CA ILE A 226 -2.26 -15.58 -2.93
C ILE A 226 -2.67 -15.78 -1.47
N ALA A 227 -3.96 -15.62 -1.19
CA ALA A 227 -4.53 -15.58 0.15
C ALA A 227 -4.64 -16.97 0.80
N GLY A 228 -4.71 -18.01 -0.02
CA GLY A 228 -5.02 -19.35 0.42
C GLY A 228 -5.13 -20.33 -0.73
N VAL A 229 -5.77 -21.46 -0.43
CA VAL A 229 -5.96 -22.56 -1.34
C VAL A 229 -7.44 -22.85 -1.50
N TYR A 230 -7.86 -23.11 -2.74
CA TYR A 230 -9.17 -23.64 -3.06
C TYR A 230 -9.04 -25.09 -3.52
N VAL A 231 -9.73 -26.01 -2.86
CA VAL A 231 -9.70 -27.44 -3.19
C VAL A 231 -10.82 -27.75 -4.17
N GLU A 232 -10.48 -28.14 -5.39
CA GLU A 232 -11.47 -28.31 -6.46
C GLU A 232 -12.53 -29.38 -6.13
N SER A 233 -12.13 -30.49 -5.51
CA SER A 233 -13.02 -31.63 -5.25
C SER A 233 -14.00 -31.40 -4.10
N SER A 234 -13.53 -30.85 -2.98
CA SER A 234 -14.39 -30.57 -1.83
C SER A 234 -15.05 -29.18 -1.89
N LYS A 235 -14.59 -28.31 -2.80
CA LYS A 235 -14.95 -26.89 -2.86
C LYS A 235 -14.61 -26.14 -1.56
N ASP A 236 -13.67 -26.65 -0.79
CA ASP A 236 -13.23 -26.04 0.46
C ASP A 236 -12.21 -24.93 0.21
N ARG A 237 -12.31 -23.89 1.03
CA ARG A 237 -11.34 -22.81 1.14
C ARG A 237 -10.48 -23.04 2.37
N LEU A 238 -9.16 -23.07 2.20
CA LEU A 238 -8.22 -23.32 3.28
C LEU A 238 -7.15 -22.24 3.32
N SER A 239 -6.70 -21.90 4.52
CA SER A 239 -5.43 -21.16 4.66
C SER A 239 -4.26 -22.01 4.17
N ILE A 240 -3.17 -21.36 3.77
CA ILE A 240 -1.95 -22.02 3.32
C ILE A 240 -1.44 -22.99 4.41
N TYR A 241 -1.45 -22.57 5.67
CA TYR A 241 -1.01 -23.41 6.79
C TYR A 241 -1.90 -24.64 7.00
N GLN A 242 -3.23 -24.51 6.88
CA GLN A 242 -4.13 -25.66 6.96
C GLN A 242 -3.92 -26.64 5.80
N ALA A 243 -3.73 -26.14 4.57
CA ALA A 243 -3.42 -26.97 3.41
C ALA A 243 -2.11 -27.75 3.62
N MET A 244 -1.10 -27.11 4.23
CA MET A 244 0.15 -27.77 4.62
C MET A 244 -0.08 -28.87 5.66
N LYS A 245 -0.83 -28.60 6.73
CA LYS A 245 -1.13 -29.62 7.76
C LYS A 245 -1.93 -30.81 7.22
N LYS A 246 -2.75 -30.59 6.19
CA LYS A 246 -3.45 -31.65 5.45
C LYS A 246 -2.57 -32.35 4.38
N ASN A 247 -1.27 -32.02 4.30
CA ASN A 247 -0.32 -32.55 3.31
C ASN A 247 -0.73 -32.29 1.85
N MET A 248 -1.49 -31.24 1.59
CA MET A 248 -1.93 -30.86 0.23
C MET A 248 -0.86 -30.06 -0.51
N ILE A 249 -0.04 -29.31 0.26
CA ILE A 249 1.14 -28.59 -0.22
C ILE A 249 2.34 -28.95 0.65
N ARG A 250 3.54 -28.92 0.04
CA ARG A 250 4.79 -29.21 0.76
C ARG A 250 5.09 -28.09 1.76
N PRO A 251 5.73 -28.38 2.91
CA PRO A 251 6.09 -27.36 3.89
C PRO A 251 6.93 -26.20 3.34
N GLY A 252 7.85 -26.47 2.39
CA GLY A 252 8.65 -25.44 1.71
C GLY A 252 7.77 -24.46 0.94
N THR A 253 6.92 -24.97 0.04
CA THR A 253 5.97 -24.17 -0.74
C THR A 253 5.02 -23.36 0.15
N ALA A 254 4.51 -23.99 1.22
CA ALA A 254 3.63 -23.31 2.17
C ALA A 254 4.34 -22.14 2.86
N PHE A 255 5.59 -22.35 3.26
CA PHE A 255 6.41 -21.34 3.91
C PHE A 255 6.70 -20.17 2.96
N GLU A 256 7.06 -20.43 1.71
CA GLU A 256 7.34 -19.40 0.72
C GLU A 256 6.13 -18.50 0.44
N LEU A 257 4.94 -19.09 0.32
CA LEU A 257 3.69 -18.34 0.13
C LEU A 257 3.31 -17.51 1.36
N LEU A 258 3.53 -18.04 2.58
CA LEU A 258 3.29 -17.29 3.82
C LEU A 258 4.27 -16.11 3.98
N GLU A 259 5.54 -16.28 3.56
CA GLU A 259 6.50 -15.18 3.53
C GLU A 259 6.07 -14.09 2.54
N ALA A 260 5.57 -14.47 1.36
CA ALA A 260 5.04 -13.51 0.39
C ALA A 260 3.85 -12.72 0.97
N GLN A 261 2.92 -13.37 1.69
CA GLN A 261 1.83 -12.67 2.39
C GLN A 261 2.36 -11.66 3.43
N ALA A 262 3.29 -12.10 4.29
CA ALA A 262 3.88 -11.22 5.30
C ALA A 262 4.61 -10.03 4.68
N ALA A 263 5.31 -10.23 3.57
CA ALA A 263 6.08 -9.20 2.88
C ALA A 263 5.23 -8.24 2.01
N THR A 264 3.99 -8.61 1.70
CA THR A 264 3.05 -7.80 0.89
C THR A 264 2.03 -7.05 1.73
N GLY A 265 2.02 -7.27 3.04
CA GLY A 265 1.25 -6.45 3.98
C GLY A 265 0.68 -7.25 5.14
N TYR A 266 0.08 -8.40 4.89
CA TYR A 266 -0.72 -9.10 5.90
C TYR A 266 -0.73 -10.60 5.66
N VAL A 267 -0.76 -11.37 6.74
CA VAL A 267 -1.12 -12.78 6.69
C VAL A 267 -2.64 -12.88 6.60
N ILE A 268 -3.13 -13.64 5.62
CA ILE A 268 -4.56 -13.67 5.30
C ILE A 268 -5.21 -14.94 5.86
N ASP A 269 -6.34 -14.77 6.55
CA ASP A 269 -7.27 -15.85 6.82
C ASP A 269 -8.37 -15.83 5.74
N PRO A 270 -8.32 -16.73 4.73
CA PRO A 270 -9.28 -16.72 3.63
C PRO A 270 -10.68 -17.21 4.04
N ILE A 271 -10.86 -17.79 5.23
CA ILE A 271 -12.15 -18.30 5.72
C ILE A 271 -12.91 -17.18 6.42
N LYS A 272 -12.22 -16.42 7.27
CA LYS A 272 -12.81 -15.29 8.01
C LYS A 272 -12.64 -13.94 7.30
N ASN A 273 -11.96 -13.94 6.16
CA ASN A 273 -11.58 -12.74 5.40
C ASN A 273 -10.86 -11.70 6.27
N LEU A 274 -9.89 -12.15 7.07
CA LEU A 274 -9.12 -11.30 7.98
C LEU A 274 -7.72 -11.04 7.42
N LYS A 275 -7.28 -9.78 7.56
CA LYS A 275 -5.91 -9.34 7.32
C LYS A 275 -5.22 -9.17 8.67
N LEU A 276 -4.22 -9.99 8.96
CA LEU A 276 -3.56 -10.04 10.27
C LEU A 276 -2.07 -9.71 10.16
N ASN A 277 -1.49 -9.12 11.21
CA ASN A 277 -0.04 -9.12 11.34
C ASN A 277 0.47 -10.51 11.77
N VAL A 278 1.78 -10.75 11.67
CA VAL A 278 2.34 -12.10 11.95
C VAL A 278 2.06 -12.53 13.39
N SER A 279 2.15 -11.60 14.35
CA SER A 279 1.91 -11.89 15.77
C SER A 279 0.46 -12.27 16.05
N GLU A 280 -0.51 -11.61 15.41
CA GLU A 280 -1.93 -11.92 15.46
C GLU A 280 -2.25 -13.24 14.77
N ALA A 281 -1.67 -13.49 13.60
CA ALA A 281 -1.87 -14.72 12.84
C ALA A 281 -1.45 -15.97 13.65
N VAL A 282 -0.35 -15.88 14.41
CA VAL A 282 0.08 -16.94 15.33
C VAL A 282 -0.87 -17.10 16.51
N LYS A 283 -1.31 -15.99 17.13
CA LYS A 283 -2.30 -16.03 18.23
C LYS A 283 -3.63 -16.65 17.81
N MET A 284 -4.06 -16.37 16.59
CA MET A 284 -5.30 -16.89 16.01
C MET A 284 -5.13 -18.27 15.35
N SER A 285 -3.93 -18.87 15.42
CA SER A 285 -3.61 -20.17 14.82
C SER A 285 -3.84 -20.25 13.30
N VAL A 286 -3.81 -19.10 12.61
CA VAL A 286 -3.78 -19.03 11.14
C VAL A 286 -2.42 -19.51 10.63
N VAL A 287 -1.36 -19.30 11.43
CA VAL A 287 -0.01 -19.77 11.20
C VAL A 287 0.53 -20.44 12.47
N GLY A 288 1.31 -21.51 12.29
CA GLY A 288 1.98 -22.17 13.39
C GLY A 288 3.14 -21.37 14.02
N PRO A 289 3.41 -21.57 15.32
CA PRO A 289 4.52 -20.90 16.00
C PRO A 289 5.89 -21.24 15.38
N GLU A 290 6.03 -22.36 14.69
CA GLU A 290 7.25 -22.79 14.00
C GLU A 290 7.74 -21.81 12.91
N PHE A 291 6.83 -20.98 12.37
CA PHE A 291 7.16 -20.01 11.33
C PHE A 291 7.26 -18.58 11.85
N LYS A 292 6.96 -18.33 13.13
CA LYS A 292 6.83 -16.98 13.69
C LYS A 292 8.05 -16.09 13.41
N ASP A 293 9.25 -16.53 13.81
CA ASP A 293 10.45 -15.69 13.72
C ASP A 293 10.86 -15.42 12.26
N LYS A 294 10.67 -16.41 11.40
CA LYS A 294 10.94 -16.28 9.97
C LYS A 294 9.95 -15.35 9.28
N LEU A 295 8.67 -15.44 9.60
CA LEU A 295 7.65 -14.53 9.05
C LEU A 295 7.78 -13.11 9.61
N LEU A 296 8.19 -12.94 10.88
CA LEU A 296 8.56 -11.63 11.40
C LEU A 296 9.75 -11.03 10.64
N SER A 297 10.66 -11.87 10.14
CA SER A 297 11.72 -11.42 9.23
C SER A 297 11.17 -10.92 7.90
N ALA A 298 10.22 -11.65 7.30
CA ALA A 298 9.58 -11.24 6.05
C ALA A 298 8.68 -10.00 6.22
N GLU A 299 7.98 -9.86 7.35
CA GLU A 299 7.13 -8.69 7.67
C GLU A 299 7.94 -7.38 7.73
N ARG A 300 9.25 -7.45 7.99
CA ARG A 300 10.14 -6.28 7.89
C ARG A 300 10.24 -5.72 6.48
N ALA A 301 9.86 -6.45 5.44
CA ALA A 301 9.69 -5.87 4.11
C ALA A 301 8.60 -4.78 4.06
N VAL A 302 7.67 -4.78 5.01
CA VAL A 302 6.59 -3.80 5.16
C VAL A 302 6.90 -2.77 6.25
N THR A 303 7.40 -3.21 7.40
CA THR A 303 7.70 -2.29 8.53
C THR A 303 9.09 -1.66 8.44
N GLY A 304 9.92 -2.16 7.54
CA GLY A 304 11.30 -1.76 7.30
C GLY A 304 12.32 -2.50 8.17
N TYR A 305 13.56 -2.53 7.66
CA TYR A 305 14.71 -3.14 8.30
C TYR A 305 15.49 -2.09 9.07
N LYS A 306 15.89 -2.38 10.30
CA LYS A 306 16.75 -1.48 11.06
C LYS A 306 18.20 -1.67 10.63
N ASP A 307 18.79 -0.63 10.05
CA ASP A 307 20.20 -0.62 9.67
C ASP A 307 21.08 -0.64 10.94
N PRO A 308 21.93 -1.67 11.15
CA PRO A 308 22.78 -1.76 12.34
C PRO A 308 23.76 -0.59 12.49
N TYR A 309 24.16 0.05 11.38
CA TYR A 309 25.16 1.10 11.38
C TYR A 309 24.56 2.49 11.63
N SER A 310 23.46 2.80 10.94
CA SER A 310 22.82 4.13 11.03
C SER A 310 21.66 4.20 12.01
N GLY A 311 21.13 3.05 12.45
CA GLY A 311 19.92 2.96 13.25
C GLY A 311 18.63 3.33 12.51
N LYS A 312 18.72 3.74 11.24
CA LYS A 312 17.59 4.15 10.41
C LYS A 312 16.81 2.94 9.90
N ILE A 313 15.54 3.16 9.60
CA ILE A 313 14.69 2.18 8.93
C ILE A 313 14.92 2.28 7.42
N ILE A 314 15.34 1.17 6.81
CA ILE A 314 15.62 1.04 5.38
C ILE A 314 14.67 0.04 4.71
N SER A 315 14.52 0.15 3.39
CA SER A 315 13.64 -0.71 2.61
C SER A 315 14.19 -2.13 2.42
N LEU A 316 13.33 -3.05 1.95
CA LEU A 316 13.72 -4.40 1.56
C LEU A 316 14.89 -4.40 0.56
N PHE A 317 14.78 -3.58 -0.48
CA PHE A 317 15.81 -3.45 -1.51
C PHE A 317 17.13 -2.92 -0.96
N GLN A 318 17.10 -1.88 -0.12
CA GLN A 318 18.28 -1.32 0.52
C GLN A 318 18.94 -2.33 1.48
N ALA A 319 18.13 -3.08 2.23
CA ALA A 319 18.62 -4.13 3.12
C ALA A 319 19.28 -5.27 2.33
N MET A 320 18.73 -5.63 1.18
CA MET A 320 19.33 -6.60 0.25
C MET A 320 20.66 -6.11 -0.31
N LYS A 321 20.74 -4.85 -0.81
CA LYS A 321 22.01 -4.26 -1.28
C LYS A 321 23.10 -4.19 -0.19
N LYS A 322 22.70 -4.01 1.07
CA LYS A 322 23.61 -4.00 2.22
C LYS A 322 23.93 -5.40 2.77
N GLY A 323 23.39 -6.47 2.17
CA GLY A 323 23.62 -7.85 2.61
C GLY A 323 22.98 -8.22 3.95
N LEU A 324 21.99 -7.45 4.42
CA LEU A 324 21.22 -7.79 5.63
C LEU A 324 20.22 -8.93 5.38
N ILE A 325 19.93 -9.21 4.12
CA ILE A 325 19.04 -10.26 3.63
C ILE A 325 19.73 -10.94 2.46
N LEU A 326 19.56 -12.26 2.34
CA LEU A 326 20.03 -13.03 1.19
C LEU A 326 19.41 -12.50 -0.10
N LYS A 327 20.22 -12.41 -1.16
CA LYS A 327 19.80 -11.83 -2.45
C LYS A 327 18.56 -12.54 -3.02
N ASP A 328 18.59 -13.86 -3.11
CA ASP A 328 17.49 -14.66 -3.68
C ASP A 328 16.19 -14.51 -2.88
N HIS A 329 16.32 -14.41 -1.55
CA HIS A 329 15.17 -14.13 -0.68
C HIS A 329 14.64 -12.72 -0.94
N GLY A 330 15.51 -11.71 -1.02
CA GLY A 330 15.11 -10.33 -1.32
C GLY A 330 14.41 -10.19 -2.67
N ILE A 331 14.95 -10.82 -3.72
CA ILE A 331 14.38 -10.84 -5.07
C ILE A 331 12.95 -11.41 -5.04
N ARG A 332 12.76 -12.57 -4.40
CA ARG A 332 11.46 -13.23 -4.27
C ARG A 332 10.40 -12.35 -3.58
N LEU A 333 10.79 -11.62 -2.52
CA LEU A 333 9.88 -10.72 -1.82
C LEU A 333 9.58 -9.44 -2.62
N LEU A 334 10.56 -8.90 -3.35
CA LEU A 334 10.36 -7.74 -4.24
C LEU A 334 9.39 -8.09 -5.37
N GLU A 335 9.55 -9.27 -5.97
CA GLU A 335 8.66 -9.76 -7.03
C GLU A 335 7.20 -9.85 -6.54
N ALA A 336 7.00 -10.40 -5.34
CA ALA A 336 5.67 -10.46 -4.73
C ALA A 336 5.09 -9.07 -4.45
N GLN A 337 5.89 -8.09 -4.03
CA GLN A 337 5.43 -6.70 -3.85
C GLN A 337 5.01 -6.08 -5.19
N ILE A 338 5.80 -6.20 -6.24
CA ILE A 338 5.49 -5.64 -7.57
C ILE A 338 4.18 -6.25 -8.09
N ALA A 339 4.06 -7.57 -8.08
CA ALA A 339 2.86 -8.29 -8.54
C ALA A 339 1.59 -7.92 -7.75
N THR A 340 1.74 -7.43 -6.52
CA THR A 340 0.63 -7.03 -5.64
C THR A 340 0.39 -5.51 -5.59
N GLY A 341 0.92 -4.76 -6.56
CA GLY A 341 0.57 -3.35 -6.78
C GLY A 341 1.73 -2.35 -6.68
N GLY A 342 2.94 -2.79 -6.34
CA GLY A 342 4.14 -1.94 -6.33
C GLY A 342 5.03 -2.12 -5.10
N ILE A 343 6.17 -1.43 -5.12
CA ILE A 343 7.21 -1.48 -4.09
C ILE A 343 6.71 -0.83 -2.81
N ILE A 344 6.95 -1.44 -1.65
CA ILE A 344 6.50 -0.89 -0.37
C ILE A 344 7.53 0.10 0.19
N ASP A 345 7.06 1.31 0.51
CA ASP A 345 7.80 2.27 1.32
C ASP A 345 7.53 2.03 2.81
N PRO A 346 8.50 1.52 3.58
CA PRO A 346 8.28 1.21 4.99
C PRO A 346 8.17 2.44 5.89
N GLN A 347 8.68 3.60 5.46
CA GLN A 347 8.60 4.83 6.24
C GLN A 347 7.19 5.40 6.17
N GLU A 348 6.65 5.46 4.96
CA GLU A 348 5.37 6.07 4.60
C GLU A 348 4.22 5.06 4.60
N SER A 349 4.52 3.77 4.71
CA SER A 349 3.56 2.68 4.93
C SER A 349 2.54 2.50 3.79
N HIS A 350 2.95 2.75 2.56
CA HIS A 350 2.14 2.52 1.36
C HIS A 350 3.02 2.04 0.20
N ARG A 351 2.40 1.60 -0.88
CA ARG A 351 3.07 1.16 -2.10
C ARG A 351 3.34 2.34 -3.02
N LEU A 352 4.42 2.23 -3.77
CA LEU A 352 4.85 3.20 -4.75
C LEU A 352 4.76 2.59 -6.16
N PRO A 353 4.40 3.41 -7.17
CA PRO A 353 4.74 3.13 -8.55
C PRO A 353 6.25 2.88 -8.71
N VAL A 354 6.63 2.14 -9.74
CA VAL A 354 8.04 1.77 -10.00
C VAL A 354 8.89 3.02 -10.21
N GLU A 355 8.37 4.00 -10.94
CA GLU A 355 9.03 5.27 -11.26
C GLU A 355 9.32 6.08 -9.99
N ALA A 356 8.32 6.21 -9.11
CA ALA A 356 8.48 6.89 -7.82
C ALA A 356 9.43 6.13 -6.87
N ALA A 357 9.49 4.80 -6.98
CA ALA A 357 10.42 3.97 -6.20
C ALA A 357 11.88 4.18 -6.65
N TYR A 358 12.13 4.40 -7.94
CA TYR A 358 13.46 4.76 -8.47
C TYR A 358 13.95 6.09 -7.92
N GLU A 359 13.11 7.13 -7.99
CA GLU A 359 13.46 8.48 -7.49
C GLU A 359 13.84 8.47 -6.00
N ARG A 360 13.22 7.59 -5.21
CA ARG A 360 13.49 7.44 -3.77
C ARG A 360 14.64 6.46 -3.45
N GLY A 361 15.23 5.82 -4.45
CA GLY A 361 16.25 4.78 -4.25
C GLY A 361 15.74 3.58 -3.45
N LEU A 362 14.43 3.32 -3.53
CA LEU A 362 13.77 2.16 -2.92
C LEU A 362 13.75 0.96 -3.87
N PHE A 363 14.06 1.20 -5.15
CA PHE A 363 14.17 0.23 -6.22
C PHE A 363 15.09 0.80 -7.31
N ASP A 364 15.57 0.01 -8.26
CA ASP A 364 16.36 0.50 -9.40
C ASP A 364 16.09 -0.28 -10.70
N GLU A 365 16.53 0.31 -11.81
CA GLU A 365 16.32 -0.23 -13.16
C GLU A 365 17.01 -1.59 -13.34
N GLU A 366 18.23 -1.77 -12.81
CA GLU A 366 18.96 -3.04 -12.88
C GLU A 366 18.15 -4.19 -12.25
N MET A 367 17.58 -3.97 -11.05
CA MET A 367 16.73 -4.98 -10.42
C MET A 367 15.43 -5.19 -11.17
N ASN A 368 14.87 -4.14 -11.79
CA ASN A 368 13.66 -4.27 -12.59
C ASN A 368 13.91 -5.16 -13.82
N GLU A 369 15.03 -4.96 -14.53
CA GLU A 369 15.42 -5.82 -15.66
C GLU A 369 15.53 -7.29 -15.23
N ILE A 370 16.19 -7.55 -14.09
CA ILE A 370 16.30 -8.90 -13.51
C ILE A 370 14.91 -9.49 -13.25
N LEU A 371 14.01 -8.76 -12.60
CA LEU A 371 12.67 -9.26 -12.26
C LEU A 371 11.75 -9.42 -13.48
N THR A 372 12.00 -8.69 -14.57
CA THR A 372 11.25 -8.86 -15.82
C THR A 372 11.74 -10.03 -16.67
N ASP A 373 12.98 -10.48 -16.49
CA ASP A 373 13.53 -11.64 -17.19
C ASP A 373 13.08 -12.94 -16.49
N PRO A 374 12.28 -13.80 -17.15
CA PRO A 374 11.81 -15.07 -16.59
C PRO A 374 12.91 -16.17 -16.64
N SER A 375 14.14 -15.80 -16.31
CA SER A 375 15.26 -16.72 -16.11
C SER A 375 15.03 -17.61 -14.87
N ASP A 376 15.87 -18.64 -14.69
CA ASP A 376 15.69 -19.58 -13.56
C ASP A 376 15.90 -18.90 -12.19
N ASP A 377 16.72 -17.83 -12.16
CA ASP A 377 17.08 -17.11 -10.95
C ASP A 377 15.92 -16.31 -10.32
N THR A 378 14.83 -16.07 -11.07
CA THR A 378 13.64 -15.35 -10.58
C THR A 378 12.47 -16.28 -10.22
N LYS A 379 12.57 -17.59 -10.49
CA LYS A 379 11.50 -18.57 -10.26
C LYS A 379 11.50 -19.07 -8.81
N GLY A 380 11.20 -18.17 -7.89
CA GLY A 380 11.24 -18.43 -6.45
C GLY A 380 10.02 -19.15 -5.85
N PHE A 381 9.01 -19.50 -6.65
CA PHE A 381 7.77 -20.14 -6.16
C PHE A 381 7.48 -21.45 -6.87
N PHE A 382 6.81 -22.38 -6.19
CA PHE A 382 6.51 -23.71 -6.74
C PHE A 382 5.01 -23.95 -6.93
N ASP A 383 4.58 -24.37 -8.12
CA ASP A 383 3.19 -24.78 -8.34
C ASP A 383 2.98 -26.25 -7.90
N PRO A 384 2.16 -26.52 -6.87
CA PRO A 384 1.87 -27.87 -6.42
C PRO A 384 1.13 -28.74 -7.45
N ASN A 385 0.48 -28.16 -8.46
CA ASN A 385 -0.25 -28.89 -9.50
C ASN A 385 0.67 -29.40 -10.61
N THR A 386 1.49 -28.53 -11.21
CA THR A 386 2.39 -28.88 -12.32
C THR A 386 3.77 -29.32 -11.85
N GLU A 387 4.11 -29.07 -10.59
CA GLU A 387 5.44 -29.31 -10.01
C GLU A 387 6.57 -28.50 -10.69
N GLU A 388 6.23 -27.29 -11.15
CA GLU A 388 7.16 -26.35 -11.81
C GLU A 388 7.54 -25.20 -10.88
N ASN A 389 8.78 -24.71 -11.03
CA ASN A 389 9.19 -23.43 -10.46
C ASN A 389 8.69 -22.29 -11.37
N LEU A 390 8.09 -21.28 -10.75
CA LEU A 390 7.45 -20.14 -11.38
C LEU A 390 7.83 -18.86 -10.64
N THR A 391 7.64 -17.75 -11.34
CA THR A 391 7.62 -16.44 -10.70
C THR A 391 6.31 -16.27 -9.92
N TYR A 392 6.27 -15.38 -8.93
CA TYR A 392 5.05 -15.08 -8.19
C TYR A 392 3.92 -14.60 -9.10
N LEU A 393 4.22 -13.76 -10.10
CA LEU A 393 3.21 -13.28 -11.04
C LEU A 393 2.60 -14.45 -11.84
N GLN A 394 3.42 -15.37 -12.34
CA GLN A 394 2.96 -16.56 -13.06
C GLN A 394 2.09 -17.47 -12.17
N LEU A 395 2.43 -17.62 -10.89
CA LEU A 395 1.62 -18.40 -9.95
C LEU A 395 0.29 -17.70 -9.62
N MET A 396 0.30 -16.36 -9.50
CA MET A 396 -0.90 -15.55 -9.32
C MET A 396 -1.86 -15.68 -10.51
N GLU A 397 -1.37 -15.74 -11.75
CA GLU A 397 -2.19 -15.94 -12.96
C GLU A 397 -2.89 -17.30 -12.98
N ARG A 398 -2.35 -18.30 -12.28
CA ARG A 398 -2.98 -19.63 -12.09
C ARG A 398 -3.99 -19.67 -10.94
N CYS A 399 -4.09 -18.60 -10.14
CA CYS A 399 -5.05 -18.51 -9.05
C CYS A 399 -6.44 -18.14 -9.56
N MET A 400 -7.46 -18.55 -8.82
CA MET A 400 -8.84 -18.11 -9.04
C MET A 400 -9.20 -16.99 -8.07
N THR A 401 -10.02 -16.04 -8.52
CA THR A 401 -10.62 -15.04 -7.62
C THR A 401 -11.89 -15.62 -7.03
N ASP A 402 -11.92 -15.71 -5.70
CA ASP A 402 -13.10 -16.14 -4.98
C ASP A 402 -14.21 -15.07 -5.09
N PRO A 403 -15.42 -15.43 -5.56
CA PRO A 403 -16.49 -14.46 -5.82
C PRO A 403 -17.11 -13.86 -4.55
N GLU A 404 -17.01 -14.54 -3.40
CA GLU A 404 -17.60 -14.06 -2.14
C GLU A 404 -16.70 -13.06 -1.43
N THR A 405 -15.38 -13.25 -1.52
CA THR A 405 -14.39 -12.47 -0.77
C THR A 405 -13.51 -11.58 -1.64
N GLY A 406 -13.44 -11.85 -2.95
CA GLY A 406 -12.53 -11.18 -3.87
C GLY A 406 -11.05 -11.56 -3.68
N LEU A 407 -10.76 -12.62 -2.90
CA LEU A 407 -9.40 -13.09 -2.63
C LEU A 407 -8.89 -14.02 -3.74
N SER A 408 -7.61 -13.91 -4.10
CA SER A 408 -6.94 -14.84 -5.00
C SER A 408 -6.55 -16.11 -4.26
N LEU A 409 -7.08 -17.26 -4.69
CA LEU A 409 -6.83 -18.57 -4.11
C LEU A 409 -6.15 -19.49 -5.13
N LEU A 410 -5.10 -20.18 -4.70
CA LEU A 410 -4.43 -21.19 -5.50
C LEU A 410 -5.34 -22.41 -5.65
N LEU A 411 -5.68 -22.76 -6.89
CA LEU A 411 -6.51 -23.92 -7.17
C LEU A 411 -5.67 -25.20 -6.99
N LEU A 412 -6.07 -26.09 -6.09
CA LEU A 412 -5.52 -27.44 -6.01
C LEU A 412 -6.45 -28.43 -6.70
N LYS A 413 -5.95 -29.02 -7.77
CA LYS A 413 -6.61 -30.12 -8.46
C LYS A 413 -6.27 -31.43 -7.76
N GLU A 414 -7.21 -32.36 -7.77
CA GLU A 414 -6.86 -33.72 -7.33
C GLU A 414 -5.78 -34.26 -8.26
N LYS A 415 -4.61 -34.57 -7.69
CA LYS A 415 -3.71 -35.52 -8.34
C LYS A 415 -4.51 -36.82 -8.39
N LYS A 416 -4.92 -37.26 -9.58
CA LYS A 416 -5.24 -38.67 -9.80
C LYS A 416 -3.99 -39.41 -9.34
N ARG A 417 -4.01 -39.90 -8.12
CA ARG A 417 -3.12 -40.97 -7.70
C ARG A 417 -3.54 -42.12 -8.59
N GLU A 418 -2.95 -42.22 -9.78
CA GLU A 418 -2.41 -43.50 -10.14
C GLU A 418 -1.58 -43.88 -8.92
N ARG A 419 -2.16 -44.73 -8.08
CA ARG A 419 -1.37 -45.57 -7.19
C ARG A 419 -0.47 -46.31 -8.15
N LYS A 420 0.66 -45.70 -8.51
CA LYS A 420 1.83 -46.44 -8.93
C LYS A 420 1.97 -47.43 -7.80
N THR A 421 1.57 -48.66 -8.08
CA THR A 421 1.82 -49.81 -7.24
C THR A 421 3.27 -49.64 -6.83
N SER A 422 3.50 -49.33 -5.55
CA SER A 422 4.85 -49.38 -5.03
C SER A 422 5.18 -50.86 -4.99
N SER A 423 5.54 -51.43 -6.15
CA SER A 423 6.37 -52.61 -6.18
C SER A 423 7.63 -52.18 -5.45
N LYS A 424 7.70 -52.51 -4.16
CA LYS A 424 8.97 -52.57 -3.45
C LYS A 424 9.73 -53.73 -4.09
N SER A 425 10.31 -53.53 -5.27
CA SER A 425 11.20 -54.54 -5.82
C SER A 425 12.51 -54.43 -5.06
N SER A 426 12.77 -55.43 -4.23
CA SER A 426 14.09 -55.61 -3.65
C SER A 426 14.85 -56.48 -4.64
N VAL A 427 15.75 -55.86 -5.41
CA VAL A 427 16.64 -56.60 -6.31
C VAL A 427 17.77 -57.16 -5.46
N ARG A 428 17.69 -58.45 -5.11
CA ARG A 428 18.80 -59.15 -4.45
C ARG A 428 19.72 -59.69 -5.54
N LYS A 429 20.90 -59.07 -5.68
CA LYS A 429 21.95 -59.53 -6.60
C LYS A 429 22.89 -60.48 -5.88
N ARG A 430 23.00 -61.73 -6.34
CA ARG A 430 24.11 -62.61 -5.95
C ARG A 430 25.24 -62.38 -6.94
N ARG A 431 26.33 -61.74 -6.48
CA ARG A 431 27.52 -61.47 -7.29
C ARG A 431 28.62 -62.43 -6.86
N VAL A 432 29.30 -63.03 -7.82
CA VAL A 432 30.49 -63.83 -7.56
C VAL A 432 31.68 -62.91 -7.72
N VAL A 433 32.50 -62.80 -6.67
CA VAL A 433 33.68 -61.94 -6.66
C VAL A 433 34.91 -62.81 -6.59
N ILE A 434 35.86 -62.58 -7.49
CA ILE A 434 37.14 -63.27 -7.53
C ILE A 434 38.19 -62.33 -6.96
N VAL A 435 39.01 -62.81 -6.04
CA VAL A 435 40.10 -62.02 -5.45
C VAL A 435 41.38 -62.34 -6.21
N ASP A 436 42.01 -61.29 -6.75
CA ASP A 436 43.31 -61.40 -7.40
C ASP A 436 44.36 -61.83 -6.35
N PRO A 437 45.03 -62.98 -6.52
CA PRO A 437 45.96 -63.51 -5.51
C PRO A 437 47.24 -62.68 -5.36
N GLU A 438 47.62 -61.86 -6.34
CA GLU A 438 48.82 -61.01 -6.26
C GLU A 438 48.53 -59.65 -5.62
N THR A 439 47.32 -59.11 -5.84
CA THR A 439 46.97 -57.75 -5.41
C THR A 439 45.96 -57.70 -4.27
N GLY A 440 45.31 -58.82 -3.94
CA GLY A 440 44.26 -58.91 -2.92
C GLY A 440 42.99 -58.14 -3.26
N LYS A 441 42.87 -57.64 -4.49
CA LYS A 441 41.71 -56.85 -4.93
C LYS A 441 40.60 -57.75 -5.44
N GLU A 442 39.40 -57.43 -5.02
CA GLU A 442 38.15 -57.99 -5.53
C GLU A 442 37.91 -57.53 -6.98
N MET A 443 37.54 -58.47 -7.85
CA MET A 443 37.20 -58.21 -9.25
C MET A 443 36.08 -59.11 -9.75
N SER A 444 35.48 -58.73 -10.88
CA SER A 444 34.38 -59.50 -11.48
C SER A 444 34.87 -60.80 -12.14
N VAL A 445 33.97 -61.78 -12.28
CA VAL A 445 34.22 -63.04 -13.00
C VAL A 445 34.72 -62.78 -14.42
N TYR A 446 34.20 -61.75 -15.09
CA TYR A 446 34.63 -61.36 -16.44
C TYR A 446 36.05 -60.78 -16.48
N GLU A 447 36.40 -59.91 -15.53
CA GLU A 447 37.75 -59.36 -15.46
C GLU A 447 38.78 -60.44 -15.10
N ALA A 448 38.42 -61.40 -14.25
CA ALA A 448 39.26 -62.55 -13.93
C ALA A 448 39.52 -63.44 -15.16
N TYR A 449 38.52 -63.66 -16.01
CA TYR A 449 38.69 -64.37 -17.29
C TYR A 449 39.58 -63.61 -18.26
N GLN A 450 39.38 -62.29 -18.41
CA GLN A 450 40.24 -61.46 -19.26
C GLN A 450 41.71 -61.45 -18.81
N LYS A 451 41.96 -61.50 -17.51
CA LYS A 451 43.32 -61.62 -16.95
C LYS A 451 43.89 -63.05 -16.99
N GLY A 452 43.12 -64.04 -17.44
CA GLY A 452 43.54 -65.44 -17.49
C GLY A 452 43.65 -66.12 -16.12
N LEU A 453 43.03 -65.54 -15.08
CA LEU A 453 43.01 -66.10 -13.72
C LEU A 453 42.04 -67.27 -13.57
N ILE A 454 41.05 -67.37 -14.47
CA ILE A 454 40.11 -68.50 -14.60
C ILE A 454 40.04 -68.94 -16.06
N ASP A 455 39.79 -70.22 -16.29
CA ASP A 455 39.60 -70.78 -17.62
C ASP A 455 38.17 -70.53 -18.12
N HIS A 456 37.95 -70.75 -19.42
CA HIS A 456 36.66 -70.47 -20.06
C HIS A 456 35.51 -71.29 -19.46
N GLN A 457 35.80 -72.51 -19.00
CA GLN A 457 34.78 -73.39 -18.42
C GLN A 457 34.35 -72.90 -17.03
N THR A 458 35.30 -72.56 -16.16
CA THR A 458 35.01 -71.95 -14.85
C THR A 458 34.35 -70.57 -14.99
N TYR A 459 34.72 -69.78 -16.01
CA TYR A 459 34.03 -68.52 -16.32
C TYR A 459 32.54 -68.74 -16.60
N MET A 460 32.19 -69.73 -17.44
CA MET A 460 30.80 -70.04 -17.76
C MET A 460 30.01 -70.51 -16.52
N GLU A 461 30.61 -71.36 -15.69
CA GLU A 461 29.98 -71.85 -14.45
C GLU A 461 29.75 -70.72 -13.42
N LEU A 462 30.74 -69.86 -13.20
CA LEU A 462 30.63 -68.76 -12.23
C LEU A 462 29.71 -67.64 -12.74
N ALA A 463 29.71 -67.38 -14.05
CA ALA A 463 28.77 -66.45 -14.67
C ALA A 463 27.33 -67.00 -14.68
N GLU A 464 27.12 -68.31 -14.65
CA GLU A 464 25.80 -68.93 -14.45
C GLU A 464 25.29 -68.78 -13.01
N GLN A 465 26.18 -68.75 -12.03
CA GLN A 465 25.83 -68.54 -10.62
C GLN A 465 25.50 -67.08 -10.29
N GLU A 466 25.87 -66.14 -11.17
CA GLU A 466 25.39 -64.76 -11.10
C GLU A 466 23.93 -64.69 -11.58
N CYS A 467 23.01 -64.58 -10.63
CA CYS A 467 21.59 -64.39 -10.90
C CYS A 467 21.08 -63.07 -10.33
N GLU A 468 20.27 -62.38 -11.13
CA GLU A 468 19.43 -61.26 -10.70
C GLU A 468 18.01 -61.77 -10.50
N TRP A 469 17.66 -62.11 -9.26
CA TRP A 469 16.28 -62.41 -8.91
C TRP A 469 15.62 -61.13 -8.39
N GLU A 470 14.44 -60.83 -8.92
CA GLU A 470 13.60 -59.72 -8.49
C GLU A 470 12.39 -60.27 -7.75
N GLU A 471 12.27 -59.94 -6.46
CA GLU A 471 11.06 -60.23 -5.70
C GLU A 471 10.05 -59.09 -5.93
N ILE A 472 8.87 -59.44 -6.43
CA ILE A 472 7.76 -58.52 -6.66
C ILE A 472 6.58 -58.99 -5.83
N THR A 473 6.20 -58.18 -4.85
CA THR A 473 4.94 -58.34 -4.13
C THR A 473 3.84 -57.58 -4.89
N ILE A 474 2.85 -58.29 -5.40
CA ILE A 474 1.68 -57.70 -6.06
C ILE A 474 0.48 -57.81 -5.12
N THR A 475 -0.16 -56.68 -4.85
CA THR A 475 -1.44 -56.65 -4.15
C THR A 475 -2.54 -56.40 -5.17
N SER A 476 -3.38 -57.42 -5.40
CA SER A 476 -4.53 -57.31 -6.29
C SER A 476 -5.62 -56.41 -5.70
N SER A 477 -6.57 -55.98 -6.53
CA SER A 477 -7.72 -55.13 -6.16
C SER A 477 -8.53 -55.68 -4.98
N ASP A 478 -8.47 -56.99 -4.77
CA ASP A 478 -9.28 -57.72 -3.80
C ASP A 478 -8.55 -57.89 -2.44
N GLY A 479 -7.39 -57.26 -2.28
CA GLY A 479 -6.59 -57.32 -1.05
C GLY A 479 -5.70 -58.56 -0.91
N VAL A 480 -5.75 -59.48 -1.88
CA VAL A 480 -4.86 -60.64 -1.95
C VAL A 480 -3.43 -60.17 -2.28
N VAL A 481 -2.49 -60.51 -1.40
CA VAL A 481 -1.06 -60.26 -1.58
C VAL A 481 -0.44 -61.52 -2.16
N LYS A 482 0.14 -61.42 -3.36
CA LYS A 482 0.95 -62.48 -3.96
C LYS A 482 2.40 -62.04 -4.03
N SER A 483 3.30 -62.90 -3.61
CA SER A 483 4.74 -62.68 -3.72
C SER A 483 5.30 -63.53 -4.86
N MET A 484 5.88 -62.90 -5.87
CA MET A 484 6.49 -63.58 -7.00
C MET A 484 7.98 -63.32 -7.06
N ILE A 485 8.75 -64.35 -7.40
CA ILE A 485 10.17 -64.23 -7.70
C ILE A 485 10.35 -64.35 -9.21
N ILE A 486 11.00 -63.36 -9.80
CA ILE A 486 11.30 -63.32 -11.24
C ILE A 486 12.81 -63.49 -11.43
N ASP A 487 13.22 -64.50 -12.19
CA ASP A 487 14.58 -64.60 -12.71
C ASP A 487 14.71 -63.66 -13.92
N ARG A 488 15.47 -62.56 -13.79
CA ARG A 488 15.63 -61.59 -14.89
C ARG A 488 16.40 -62.15 -16.09
N ARG A 489 17.17 -63.22 -15.93
CA ARG A 489 17.95 -63.82 -17.01
C ARG A 489 17.13 -64.81 -17.82
N SER A 490 16.34 -65.66 -17.16
CA SER A 490 15.49 -66.65 -17.83
C SER A 490 14.07 -66.18 -18.12
N GLY A 491 13.63 -65.08 -17.48
CA GLY A 491 12.26 -64.57 -17.56
C GLY A 491 11.23 -65.43 -16.83
N ARG A 492 11.66 -66.46 -16.10
CA ARG A 492 10.77 -67.37 -15.36
C ARG A 492 10.24 -66.69 -14.11
N GLN A 493 8.97 -66.93 -13.82
CA GLN A 493 8.26 -66.37 -12.68
C GLN A 493 7.81 -67.52 -11.78
N TYR A 494 8.01 -67.36 -10.47
CA TYR A 494 7.66 -68.34 -9.46
C TYR A 494 6.78 -67.67 -8.41
N ASP A 495 5.57 -68.18 -8.20
CA ASP A 495 4.70 -67.77 -7.09
C ASP A 495 5.19 -68.47 -5.82
N ILE A 496 5.50 -67.69 -4.78
CA ILE A 496 6.03 -68.24 -3.52
C ILE A 496 4.95 -69.06 -2.79
N ASP A 497 3.68 -68.67 -2.92
CA ASP A 497 2.59 -69.37 -2.24
C ASP A 497 2.31 -70.75 -2.85
N ASP A 498 2.52 -70.89 -4.18
CA ASP A 498 2.42 -72.19 -4.86
C ASP A 498 3.62 -73.09 -4.51
N ALA A 499 4.83 -72.50 -4.38
CA ALA A 499 6.04 -73.25 -4.02
C ALA A 499 6.05 -73.74 -2.56
N LEU A 500 5.29 -73.09 -1.65
CA LEU A 500 5.13 -73.52 -0.26
C LEU A 500 4.01 -74.56 -0.07
N GLN A 501 3.21 -74.83 -1.10
CA GLN A 501 2.15 -75.86 -1.08
C GLN A 501 2.60 -77.22 -1.63
N GLU A 502 3.74 -77.26 -2.33
CA GLU A 502 4.39 -78.51 -2.74
C GLU A 502 5.44 -78.94 -1.69
N ASP A 503 4.97 -79.52 -0.58
CA ASP A 503 5.76 -80.36 0.35
C ASP A 503 4.93 -81.57 0.82
#